data_AF-A0A7K6B4B5-F1
#
_entry.id   AF-A0A7K6B4B5-F1
#
_cell.length_a   1.000
_cell.length_b   1.000
_cell.length_c   1.000
_cell.angle_alpha   90.00
_cell.angle_beta   90.00
_cell.angle_gamma   90.00
#
_symmetry.space_group_name_H-M   'P 1'
#
loop_
_entity.id
_entity.type
_entity.pdbx_description
1 polymer ?
#
loop_
_entity_poly.entity_id
_entity_poly.type
_entity_poly.pdbx_seq_one_letter_code
_entity_poly.pdbx_strand_id
1 'polypeptide(L)'
;FIPWKKLYHRYLMKEESALHRVERILQDFAITKEQQDCMLGLIRCVSAIPTGQKVNPSAALKGLKSHHLFSGAEVCVVSKLPHLQSRTGPENMWAIVTVMLLFSNGVSDIQKLVECLQRPSSTLSHVDVTETLYCTATLLYAIRDKGIAITNRIHYNIFYCLHLMENTSVTVQTAEEEPLVSQCRKDLCGCPEINLTHEQQRILNHRIERGQVVKIMAFAGTGKTSTLVKYAEKFADLNFLYVAFNKSAVERGKRIFPTNVTCRTFHSLAFGSIGKLYKEKGRLSFSKMSVYAISFLLQNRHGQSLFVRGKTVLETLENFFASSDEEICEEHAPVWFKNTHGERKLISSAEKTISVEEAREIWYKMKKLDGDVEKKYKMTCDGYLKLWQLSKPQLSDYDAIFVDEAQDCTPAIMDIVVSQTCGIVLVGDPHQQIYKFRGAINTLYMVPHSHIYFLTQSFRFGPEIAYVGATILDVCKGVRNKMLVGG
;
A
#
# COMPACT_ATOMS: atom_id res chain seq x y z
N PHE A 1 25.72 -13.54 10.93
CA PHE A 1 24.45 -14.29 10.79
C PHE A 1 23.52 -13.83 11.91
N ILE A 2 22.25 -13.51 11.62
CA ILE A 2 21.30 -12.87 12.58
C ILE A 2 20.06 -13.80 12.72
N PRO A 3 20.14 -14.88 13.54
CA PRO A 3 19.11 -15.92 13.66
C PRO A 3 17.68 -15.41 13.96
N TRP A 4 17.52 -14.51 14.92
CA TRP A 4 16.23 -13.98 15.35
C TRP A 4 15.60 -13.08 14.30
N LYS A 5 16.40 -12.29 13.56
CA LYS A 5 15.90 -11.57 12.38
C LYS A 5 15.31 -12.54 11.36
N LYS A 6 16.02 -13.63 11.07
CA LYS A 6 15.54 -14.65 10.14
C LYS A 6 14.26 -15.32 10.65
N LEU A 7 14.21 -15.66 11.94
CA LEU A 7 13.02 -16.26 12.56
C LEU A 7 11.81 -15.31 12.54
N TYR A 8 12.02 -14.04 12.85
CA TYR A 8 10.98 -12.99 12.81
C TYR A 8 10.31 -12.91 11.44
N HIS A 9 11.11 -12.76 10.38
CA HIS A 9 10.56 -12.65 9.02
C HIS A 9 9.84 -13.93 8.57
N ARG A 10 10.37 -15.12 8.91
CA ARG A 10 9.71 -16.39 8.60
C ARG A 10 8.41 -16.57 9.37
N TYR A 11 8.36 -16.13 10.62
CA TYR A 11 7.14 -16.14 11.43
C TYR A 11 6.07 -15.22 10.84
N LEU A 12 6.44 -14.01 10.40
CA LEU A 12 5.52 -13.08 9.72
C LEU A 12 4.99 -13.65 8.40
N MET A 13 5.79 -14.44 7.68
CA MET A 13 5.38 -15.15 6.47
C MET A 13 4.59 -16.44 6.76
N LYS A 14 4.30 -16.73 8.04
CA LYS A 14 3.58 -17.93 8.49
C LYS A 14 4.21 -19.25 7.99
N GLU A 15 5.54 -19.29 7.89
CA GLU A 15 6.26 -20.52 7.57
C GLU A 15 6.09 -21.54 8.71
N GLU A 16 5.61 -22.75 8.39
CA GLU A 16 5.30 -23.77 9.41
C GLU A 16 6.46 -24.05 10.36
N SER A 17 7.69 -24.17 9.84
CA SER A 17 8.87 -24.43 10.66
C SER A 17 9.14 -23.34 11.70
N ALA A 18 8.88 -22.08 11.35
CA ALA A 18 9.05 -20.93 12.22
C ALA A 18 7.91 -20.84 13.25
N LEU A 19 6.67 -21.12 12.85
CA LEU A 19 5.52 -21.19 13.75
C LEU A 19 5.76 -22.23 14.85
N HIS A 20 6.11 -23.47 14.48
CA HIS A 20 6.40 -24.54 15.44
C HIS A 20 7.59 -24.22 16.36
N ARG A 21 8.63 -23.59 15.82
CA ARG A 21 9.80 -23.19 16.62
C ARG A 21 9.43 -22.13 17.65
N VAL A 22 8.68 -21.10 17.26
CA VAL A 22 8.23 -20.05 18.18
C VAL A 22 7.24 -20.61 19.19
N GLU A 23 6.33 -21.49 18.79
CA GLU A 23 5.42 -22.21 19.71
C GLU A 23 6.19 -22.92 20.83
N ARG A 24 7.22 -23.68 20.48
CA ARG A 24 8.07 -24.38 21.44
C ARG A 24 8.76 -23.42 22.40
N ILE A 25 9.31 -22.32 21.89
CA ILE A 25 9.93 -21.28 22.72
C ILE A 25 8.91 -20.70 23.70
N LEU A 26 7.68 -20.41 23.26
CA LEU A 26 6.64 -19.90 24.16
C LEU A 26 6.30 -20.92 25.25
N GLN A 27 6.25 -22.22 24.93
CA GLN A 27 6.01 -23.29 25.91
C GLN A 27 7.17 -23.46 26.90
N ASP A 28 8.42 -23.52 26.41
CA ASP A 28 9.62 -23.72 27.21
C ASP A 28 9.79 -22.61 28.27
N PHE A 29 9.35 -21.39 27.96
CA PHE A 29 9.41 -20.24 28.86
C PHE A 29 8.07 -19.90 29.55
N ALA A 30 7.07 -20.78 29.47
CA ALA A 30 5.74 -20.60 30.07
C ALA A 30 5.04 -19.28 29.67
N ILE A 31 5.22 -18.86 28.42
CA ILE A 31 4.59 -17.68 27.82
C ILE A 31 3.25 -18.11 27.21
N THR A 32 2.28 -18.43 28.05
CA THR A 32 0.93 -18.85 27.62
C THR A 32 -0.15 -17.97 28.25
N LYS A 33 -1.38 -18.07 27.74
CA LYS A 33 -2.51 -17.24 28.18
C LYS A 33 -2.97 -17.60 29.60
N GLU A 34 -2.75 -18.83 30.01
CA GLU A 34 -3.15 -19.39 31.29
C GLU A 34 -2.21 -18.97 32.43
N GLN A 35 -0.98 -18.57 32.09
CA GLN A 35 0.05 -18.18 33.05
C GLN A 35 -0.02 -16.68 33.35
N GLN A 36 -0.19 -16.31 34.62
CA GLN A 36 -0.20 -14.90 35.03
C GLN A 36 1.16 -14.21 34.81
N ASP A 37 2.25 -14.98 34.80
CA ASP A 37 3.63 -14.48 34.69
C ASP A 37 4.20 -14.58 33.26
N CYS A 38 3.35 -14.55 32.23
CA CYS A 38 3.77 -14.66 30.83
C CYS A 38 4.84 -13.61 30.42
N MET A 39 4.76 -12.38 30.95
CA MET A 39 5.78 -11.34 30.71
C MET A 39 7.12 -11.66 31.38
N LEU A 40 7.12 -12.32 32.54
CA LEU A 40 8.35 -12.82 33.17
C LEU A 40 8.95 -13.97 32.36
N GLY A 41 8.12 -14.78 31.72
CA GLY A 41 8.56 -15.77 30.72
C GLY A 41 9.29 -15.12 29.54
N LEU A 42 8.73 -14.05 28.98
CA LEU A 42 9.37 -13.27 27.91
C LEU A 42 10.73 -12.72 28.35
N ILE A 43 10.81 -12.10 29.54
CA ILE A 43 12.08 -11.54 30.06
C ILE A 43 13.13 -12.66 30.23
N ARG A 44 12.74 -13.82 30.77
CA ARG A 44 13.63 -15.00 30.90
C ARG A 44 14.11 -15.52 29.55
N CYS A 45 13.24 -15.52 28.53
CA CYS A 45 13.60 -15.94 27.18
C CYS A 45 14.63 -15.01 26.54
N VAL A 46 14.42 -13.70 26.63
CA VAL A 46 15.35 -12.71 26.06
C VAL A 46 16.66 -12.68 26.85
N SER A 47 16.63 -12.87 28.18
CA SER A 47 17.84 -12.93 28.99
C SER A 47 18.73 -14.14 28.67
N ALA A 48 18.14 -15.22 28.14
CA ALA A 48 18.86 -16.45 27.77
C ALA A 48 19.52 -16.38 26.39
N ILE A 49 19.46 -15.24 25.67
CA ILE A 49 20.09 -15.09 24.36
C ILE A 49 21.62 -15.27 24.48
N PRO A 50 22.23 -16.14 23.65
CA PRO A 50 23.67 -16.31 23.62
C PRO A 50 24.37 -14.97 23.36
N THR A 51 25.24 -14.57 24.28
CA THR A 51 26.00 -13.32 24.17
C THR A 51 27.47 -13.64 23.94
N GLY A 52 28.14 -12.90 23.05
CA GLY A 52 29.54 -13.14 22.73
C GLY A 52 30.45 -13.06 23.96
N GLN A 53 31.44 -13.95 24.05
CA GLN A 53 32.37 -14.04 25.20
C GLN A 53 33.16 -12.76 25.48
N LYS A 54 33.25 -11.84 24.50
CA LYS A 54 33.96 -10.56 24.61
C LYS A 54 33.10 -9.43 25.19
N VAL A 55 31.81 -9.67 25.45
CA VAL A 55 30.90 -8.66 25.99
C VAL A 55 31.16 -8.52 27.49
N ASN A 56 31.37 -7.28 27.94
CA ASN A 56 31.42 -6.85 29.34
C ASN A 56 30.05 -6.26 29.74
N PRO A 57 29.20 -7.03 30.45
CA PRO A 57 27.86 -6.57 30.82
C PRO A 57 27.88 -5.37 31.76
N SER A 58 28.89 -5.27 32.64
CA SER A 58 29.02 -4.16 33.58
C SER A 58 29.28 -2.82 32.87
N ALA A 59 30.06 -2.83 31.80
CA ALA A 59 30.32 -1.64 31.00
C ALA A 59 29.06 -1.16 30.25
N ALA A 60 28.30 -2.08 29.66
CA ALA A 60 27.02 -1.79 29.03
C ALA A 60 25.98 -1.25 30.04
N LEU A 61 25.84 -1.90 31.20
CA LEU A 61 24.97 -1.45 32.29
C LEU A 61 25.33 -0.03 32.78
N LYS A 62 26.63 0.29 32.89
CA LYS A 62 27.07 1.64 33.25
C LYS A 62 26.62 2.68 32.22
N GLY A 63 26.63 2.35 30.93
CA GLY A 63 26.08 3.20 29.87
C GLY A 63 24.58 3.43 30.03
N LEU A 64 23.83 2.38 30.38
CA LEU A 64 22.38 2.43 30.56
C LEU A 64 21.94 3.27 31.76
N LYS A 65 22.77 3.47 32.80
CA LYS A 65 22.43 4.32 33.95
C LYS A 65 22.01 5.75 33.60
N SER A 66 22.46 6.25 32.44
CA SER A 66 22.07 7.58 31.92
C SER A 66 20.66 7.62 31.31
N HIS A 67 20.04 6.47 31.09
CA HIS A 67 18.69 6.36 30.53
C HIS A 67 17.63 6.43 31.64
N HIS A 68 16.61 7.26 31.45
CA HIS A 68 15.58 7.51 32.47
C HIS A 68 14.80 6.26 32.93
N LEU A 69 14.60 5.26 32.05
CA LEU A 69 13.93 3.99 32.41
C LEU A 69 14.82 2.99 33.18
N PHE A 70 16.12 3.24 33.31
CA PHE A 70 17.05 2.25 33.87
C PHE A 70 16.73 1.91 35.33
N SER A 71 16.57 2.92 36.18
CA SER A 71 16.32 2.72 37.62
C SER A 71 15.05 1.90 37.88
N GLY A 72 13.95 2.23 37.19
CA GLY A 72 12.70 1.47 37.29
C GLY A 72 12.83 0.03 36.78
N ALA A 73 13.57 -0.18 35.69
CA ALA A 73 13.81 -1.51 35.15
C ALA A 73 14.68 -2.38 36.07
N GLU A 74 15.73 -1.81 36.66
CA GLU A 74 16.62 -2.49 37.60
C GLU A 74 15.85 -2.96 38.84
N VAL A 75 15.06 -2.07 39.45
CA VAL A 75 14.21 -2.42 40.62
C VAL A 75 13.21 -3.53 40.27
N CYS A 76 12.61 -3.47 39.08
CA CYS A 76 11.66 -4.49 38.62
C CYS A 76 12.32 -5.87 38.48
N VAL A 77 13.49 -5.94 37.82
CA VAL A 77 14.24 -7.19 37.67
C VAL A 77 14.66 -7.76 39.03
N VAL A 78 15.17 -6.92 39.94
CA VAL A 78 15.55 -7.35 41.29
C VAL A 78 14.34 -7.90 42.07
N SER A 79 13.19 -7.22 41.98
CA SER A 79 11.98 -7.63 42.71
C SER A 79 11.33 -8.90 42.15
N LYS A 80 11.29 -9.06 40.82
CA LYS A 80 10.53 -10.13 40.15
C LYS A 80 11.37 -11.31 39.68
N LEU A 81 12.68 -11.12 39.51
CA LEU A 81 13.63 -12.14 39.03
C LEU A 81 14.90 -12.14 39.91
N PRO A 82 14.79 -12.39 41.23
CA PRO A 82 15.93 -12.28 42.16
C PRO A 82 17.07 -13.25 41.84
N HIS A 83 16.79 -14.36 41.17
CA HIS A 83 17.80 -15.32 40.72
C HIS A 83 18.77 -14.76 39.67
N LEU A 84 18.41 -13.65 38.98
CA LEU A 84 19.29 -12.97 38.04
C LEU A 84 20.21 -11.94 38.72
N GLN A 85 19.88 -11.49 39.94
CA GLN A 85 20.66 -10.48 40.66
C GLN A 85 22.04 -10.99 41.08
N SER A 86 22.17 -12.28 41.42
CA SER A 86 23.45 -12.89 41.77
C SER A 86 24.39 -13.05 40.58
N ARG A 87 23.88 -12.84 39.35
CA ARG A 87 24.64 -12.94 38.10
C ARG A 87 24.94 -11.54 37.59
N THR A 88 26.18 -11.06 37.78
CA THR A 88 26.72 -9.88 37.06
C THR A 88 26.95 -10.13 35.55
N GLY A 89 26.36 -11.22 35.04
CA GLY A 89 26.50 -11.69 33.68
C GLY A 89 25.55 -11.04 32.68
N PRO A 90 25.62 -11.47 31.41
CA PRO A 90 24.81 -10.92 30.32
C PRO A 90 23.31 -11.11 30.52
N GLU A 91 22.88 -12.14 31.24
CA GLU A 91 21.46 -12.43 31.50
C GLU A 91 20.76 -11.30 32.25
N ASN A 92 21.37 -10.78 33.33
CA ASN A 92 20.80 -9.67 34.10
C ASN A 92 20.74 -8.39 33.26
N MET A 93 21.78 -8.12 32.47
CA MET A 93 21.81 -6.99 31.55
C MET A 93 20.67 -7.07 30.53
N TRP A 94 20.48 -8.21 29.87
CA TRP A 94 19.40 -8.38 28.90
C TRP A 94 18.02 -8.37 29.54
N ALA A 95 17.87 -8.87 30.78
CA ALA A 95 16.63 -8.73 31.52
C ALA A 95 16.28 -7.26 31.77
N ILE A 96 17.24 -6.45 32.21
CA ILE A 96 17.05 -5.00 32.41
C ILE A 96 16.71 -4.31 31.08
N VAL A 97 17.46 -4.59 30.01
CA VAL A 97 17.18 -4.06 28.66
C VAL A 97 15.77 -4.43 28.21
N THR A 98 15.34 -5.67 28.43
CA THR A 98 14.00 -6.13 28.05
C THR A 98 12.91 -5.40 28.83
N VAL A 99 13.09 -5.20 30.13
CA VAL A 99 12.14 -4.42 30.94
C VAL A 99 12.10 -2.96 30.48
N MET A 100 13.24 -2.36 30.14
CA MET A 100 13.28 -1.01 29.57
C MET A 100 12.50 -0.92 28.24
N LEU A 101 12.60 -1.95 27.38
CA LEU A 101 11.80 -2.03 26.15
C LEU A 101 10.30 -2.12 26.45
N LEU A 102 9.91 -2.96 27.43
CA LEU A 102 8.51 -3.12 27.84
C LEU A 102 7.94 -1.83 28.48
N PHE A 103 8.77 -1.04 29.15
CA PHE A 103 8.39 0.24 29.76
C PHE A 103 8.46 1.44 28.80
N SER A 104 8.95 1.24 27.57
CA SER A 104 9.06 2.34 26.60
C SER A 104 7.67 2.89 26.22
N ASN A 105 7.53 4.22 26.27
CA ASN A 105 6.28 4.90 25.91
C ASN A 105 6.24 5.29 24.44
N GLY A 106 7.41 5.48 23.83
CA GLY A 106 7.56 5.85 22.42
C GLY A 106 8.86 5.36 21.81
N VAL A 107 9.00 5.67 20.54
CA VAL A 107 10.20 5.32 19.75
C VAL A 107 11.47 5.97 20.33
N SER A 108 11.38 7.20 20.84
CA SER A 108 12.52 7.95 21.36
C SER A 108 13.20 7.27 22.56
N ASP A 109 12.44 6.57 23.40
CA ASP A 109 12.99 5.82 24.54
C ASP A 109 13.84 4.65 24.04
N ILE A 110 13.36 3.92 23.02
CA ILE A 110 14.10 2.79 22.44
C ILE A 110 15.33 3.28 21.67
N GLN A 111 15.23 4.40 20.94
CA GLN A 111 16.39 5.00 20.26
C GLN A 111 17.49 5.37 21.26
N LYS A 112 17.15 6.08 22.34
CA LYS A 112 18.11 6.42 23.41
C LYS A 112 18.69 5.19 24.08
N LEU A 113 17.90 4.14 24.27
CA LEU A 113 18.38 2.85 24.76
C LEU A 113 19.42 2.25 23.81
N VAL A 114 19.14 2.19 22.52
CA VAL A 114 20.07 1.70 21.49
C VAL A 114 21.35 2.56 21.46
N GLU A 115 21.23 3.88 21.50
CA GLU A 115 22.38 4.80 21.59
C GLU A 115 23.25 4.51 22.81
N CYS A 116 22.64 4.27 23.98
CA CYS A 116 23.38 3.91 25.20
C CYS A 116 24.12 2.58 25.06
N LEU A 117 23.49 1.58 24.43
CA LEU A 117 24.07 0.26 24.19
C LEU A 117 25.18 0.28 23.13
N GLN A 118 25.16 1.24 22.21
CA GLN A 118 26.12 1.40 21.11
C GLN A 118 27.22 2.43 21.39
N ARG A 119 27.27 3.03 22.58
CA ARG A 119 28.37 3.93 22.96
C ARG A 119 29.72 3.21 22.85
N PRO A 120 30.83 3.90 22.53
CA PRO A 120 32.17 3.29 22.46
C PRO A 120 32.62 2.60 23.76
N SER A 121 32.05 2.99 24.91
CA SER A 121 32.29 2.35 26.21
C SER A 121 31.60 1.00 26.36
N SER A 122 30.63 0.67 25.51
CA SER A 122 29.95 -0.62 25.46
C SER A 122 30.71 -1.57 24.55
N THR A 123 30.85 -2.81 24.98
CA THR A 123 31.45 -3.90 24.18
C THR A 123 30.43 -4.63 23.32
N LEU A 124 29.17 -4.20 23.32
CA LEU A 124 28.10 -4.82 22.53
C LEU A 124 28.24 -4.43 21.05
N SER A 125 28.15 -5.42 20.17
CA SER A 125 28.12 -5.16 18.73
C SER A 125 26.72 -4.70 18.29
N HIS A 126 26.66 -4.03 17.12
CA HIS A 126 25.39 -3.72 16.47
C HIS A 126 24.54 -4.98 16.25
N VAL A 127 25.19 -6.13 15.99
CA VAL A 127 24.52 -7.41 15.78
C VAL A 127 23.85 -7.91 17.07
N ASP A 128 24.52 -7.80 18.23
CA ASP A 128 23.96 -8.24 19.51
C ASP A 128 22.68 -7.46 19.84
N VAL A 129 22.70 -6.13 19.68
CA VAL A 129 21.53 -5.27 19.93
C VAL A 129 20.40 -5.59 18.95
N THR A 130 20.71 -5.71 17.66
CA THR A 130 19.73 -6.04 16.61
C THR A 130 19.05 -7.39 16.88
N GLU A 131 19.82 -8.40 17.24
CA GLU A 131 19.34 -9.75 17.53
C GLU A 131 18.38 -9.76 18.74
N THR A 132 18.72 -9.05 19.81
CA THR A 132 17.86 -8.91 21.00
C THR A 132 16.54 -8.19 20.68
N LEU A 133 16.59 -7.12 19.88
CA LEU A 133 15.39 -6.41 19.45
C LEU A 133 14.50 -7.29 18.58
N TYR A 134 15.07 -8.08 17.65
CA TYR A 134 14.30 -9.04 16.86
C TYR A 134 13.72 -10.18 17.69
N CYS A 135 14.45 -10.67 18.71
CA CYS A 135 13.92 -11.66 19.65
C CYS A 135 12.68 -11.11 20.36
N THR A 136 12.82 -9.93 20.97
CA THR A 136 11.72 -9.26 21.68
C THR A 136 10.53 -9.00 20.75
N ALA A 137 10.77 -8.50 19.53
CA ALA A 137 9.73 -8.28 18.54
C ALA A 137 9.00 -9.58 18.16
N THR A 138 9.74 -10.67 17.92
CA THR A 138 9.16 -11.98 17.59
C THR A 138 8.25 -12.47 18.72
N LEU A 139 8.69 -12.40 19.97
CA LEU A 139 7.92 -12.84 21.12
C LEU A 139 6.68 -11.98 21.33
N LEU A 140 6.79 -10.64 21.28
CA LEU A 140 5.66 -9.73 21.43
C LEU A 140 4.60 -9.96 20.34
N TYR A 141 5.05 -10.16 19.09
CA TYR A 141 4.15 -10.45 17.98
C TYR A 141 3.44 -11.80 18.19
N ALA A 142 4.16 -12.85 18.59
CA ALA A 142 3.61 -14.18 18.82
C ALA A 142 2.65 -14.24 20.02
N ILE A 143 2.96 -13.55 21.12
CA ILE A 143 2.10 -13.38 22.30
C ILE A 143 0.74 -12.81 21.88
N ARG A 144 0.76 -11.77 21.05
CA ARG A 144 -0.45 -11.14 20.51
C ARG A 144 -1.22 -12.09 19.57
N ASP A 145 -0.51 -12.84 18.73
CA ASP A 145 -1.08 -13.86 17.83
C ASP A 145 -1.78 -14.98 18.63
N LYS A 146 -1.30 -15.28 19.84
CA LYS A 146 -1.90 -16.22 20.81
C LYS A 146 -3.04 -15.63 21.65
N GLY A 147 -3.42 -14.38 21.41
CA GLY A 147 -4.55 -13.74 22.08
C GLY A 147 -4.28 -13.37 23.55
N ILE A 148 -3.01 -13.23 23.94
CA ILE A 148 -2.62 -12.62 25.21
C ILE A 148 -2.76 -11.10 25.06
N ALA A 149 -3.44 -10.46 26.01
CA ALA A 149 -3.74 -9.03 25.94
C ALA A 149 -2.46 -8.20 26.16
N ILE A 150 -1.89 -7.71 25.07
CA ILE A 150 -0.75 -6.79 25.08
C ILE A 150 -0.94 -5.70 24.03
N THR A 151 -0.49 -4.49 24.35
CA THR A 151 -0.52 -3.39 23.39
C THR A 151 0.44 -3.67 22.22
N ASN A 152 -0.02 -3.47 20.99
CA ASN A 152 0.83 -3.57 19.81
C ASN A 152 1.88 -2.45 19.75
N ARG A 153 1.73 -1.38 20.55
CA ARG A 153 2.62 -0.22 20.55
C ARG A 153 4.07 -0.60 20.83
N ILE A 154 4.32 -1.50 21.78
CA ILE A 154 5.68 -1.93 22.14
C ILE A 154 6.35 -2.62 20.93
N HIS A 155 5.63 -3.55 20.32
CA HIS A 155 6.10 -4.23 19.10
C HIS A 155 6.37 -3.24 17.97
N TYR A 156 5.44 -2.30 17.73
CA TYR A 156 5.61 -1.27 16.71
C TYR A 156 6.85 -0.39 16.97
N ASN A 157 7.06 0.06 18.20
CA ASN A 157 8.20 0.91 18.56
C ASN A 157 9.54 0.19 18.32
N ILE A 158 9.62 -1.10 18.71
CA ILE A 158 10.80 -1.93 18.47
C ILE A 158 11.02 -2.12 16.96
N PHE A 159 9.96 -2.48 16.22
CA PHE A 159 10.02 -2.64 14.77
C PHE A 159 10.49 -1.35 14.08
N TYR A 160 9.99 -0.20 14.50
CA TYR A 160 10.40 1.09 13.96
C TYR A 160 11.88 1.36 14.19
N CYS A 161 12.40 1.09 15.40
CA CYS A 161 13.82 1.27 15.70
C CYS A 161 14.70 0.31 14.88
N LEU A 162 14.28 -0.95 14.73
CA LEU A 162 14.92 -1.91 13.84
C LEU A 162 14.94 -1.40 12.39
N HIS A 163 13.82 -0.85 11.90
CA HIS A 163 13.74 -0.24 10.57
C HIS A 163 14.76 0.89 10.41
N LEU A 164 14.86 1.81 11.38
CA LEU A 164 15.85 2.88 11.30
C LEU A 164 17.28 2.35 11.29
N MET A 165 17.63 1.42 12.19
CA MET A 165 18.97 0.83 12.27
C MET A 165 19.40 0.23 10.91
N GLU A 166 18.47 -0.43 10.23
CA GLU A 166 18.75 -1.08 8.95
C GLU A 166 18.83 -0.12 7.77
N ASN A 167 18.05 0.97 7.79
CA ASN A 167 17.99 1.92 6.68
C ASN A 167 18.98 3.10 6.85
N THR A 168 19.49 3.38 8.05
CA THR A 168 20.46 4.48 8.28
C THR A 168 21.85 4.15 7.74
N SER A 169 22.19 2.87 7.62
CA SER A 169 23.52 2.37 7.20
C SER A 169 23.88 2.69 5.74
N VAL A 170 22.90 3.08 4.91
CA VAL A 170 23.11 3.42 3.48
C VAL A 170 23.76 4.79 3.30
N THR A 171 23.54 5.71 4.25
CA THR A 171 24.05 7.08 4.18
C THR A 171 25.58 7.15 4.26
N VAL A 172 26.25 6.09 4.74
CA VAL A 172 27.70 6.05 4.94
C VAL A 172 28.43 5.33 3.79
N GLN A 173 27.79 4.36 3.13
CA GLN A 173 28.46 3.55 2.09
C GLN A 173 28.52 4.23 0.71
N THR A 174 27.62 5.16 0.39
CA THR A 174 27.68 5.94 -0.87
C THR A 174 28.79 6.99 -0.90
N ALA A 175 29.49 7.23 0.21
CA ALA A 175 30.58 8.20 0.28
C ALA A 175 31.96 7.63 -0.14
N GLU A 176 32.12 6.30 -0.22
CA GLU A 176 33.44 5.67 -0.43
C GLU A 176 33.63 5.03 -1.82
N GLU A 177 32.60 4.97 -2.68
CA GLU A 177 32.66 4.30 -3.99
C GLU A 177 32.22 5.19 -5.18
N GLU A 178 32.75 6.41 -5.32
CA GLU A 178 32.75 7.10 -6.63
C GLU A 178 34.18 7.42 -7.10
N PRO A 179 34.61 6.96 -8.29
CA PRO A 179 35.87 7.39 -8.88
C PRO A 179 35.75 8.82 -9.45
N LEU A 180 36.77 9.62 -9.17
CA LEU A 180 36.99 11.02 -9.53
C LEU A 180 36.84 11.34 -11.04
N VAL A 181 35.63 11.47 -11.59
CA VAL A 181 35.44 12.02 -12.97
C VAL A 181 34.17 12.89 -13.16
N SER A 182 33.56 13.47 -12.13
CA SER A 182 32.34 14.29 -12.34
C SER A 182 32.27 15.62 -11.59
N GLN A 183 33.39 16.12 -11.08
CA GLN A 183 33.41 17.31 -10.21
C GLN A 183 33.16 18.66 -10.92
N CYS A 184 32.93 18.68 -12.24
CA CYS A 184 32.56 19.89 -12.98
C CYS A 184 31.15 19.81 -13.57
N ARG A 185 30.11 19.81 -12.71
CA ARG A 185 28.72 20.19 -13.09
C ARG A 185 27.77 20.43 -11.89
N LYS A 186 28.28 20.53 -10.66
CA LYS A 186 27.48 20.44 -9.42
C LYS A 186 26.72 21.72 -9.00
N ASP A 187 26.88 22.86 -9.68
CA ASP A 187 26.37 24.15 -9.16
C ASP A 187 25.19 24.79 -9.93
N LEU A 188 24.42 24.05 -10.75
CA LEU A 188 23.37 24.67 -11.58
C LEU A 188 21.93 24.16 -11.42
N CYS A 189 21.63 23.30 -10.43
CA CYS A 189 20.23 23.00 -10.11
C CYS A 189 20.03 22.72 -8.61
N GLY A 190 19.47 23.70 -7.90
CA GLY A 190 19.18 23.63 -6.47
C GLY A 190 17.99 22.72 -6.13
N CYS A 191 18.07 21.43 -6.46
CA CYS A 191 17.15 20.42 -5.94
C CYS A 191 17.87 19.62 -4.85
N PRO A 192 17.37 19.58 -3.60
CA PRO A 192 17.96 18.74 -2.56
C PRO A 192 17.98 17.28 -3.02
N GLU A 193 19.12 16.60 -2.88
CA GLU A 193 19.24 15.16 -3.14
C GLU A 193 18.22 14.41 -2.28
N ILE A 194 17.23 13.79 -2.93
CA ILE A 194 16.23 12.97 -2.27
C ILE A 194 16.91 11.63 -1.96
N ASN A 195 17.22 11.38 -0.68
CA ASN A 195 17.69 10.08 -0.24
C ASN A 195 16.58 9.03 -0.43
N LEU A 196 16.80 8.10 -1.37
CA LEU A 196 15.87 7.03 -1.68
C LEU A 196 15.93 5.92 -0.63
N THR A 197 14.78 5.34 -0.28
CA THR A 197 14.75 4.16 0.60
C THR A 197 15.26 2.93 -0.14
N HIS A 198 15.66 1.89 0.60
CA HIS A 198 16.00 0.59 0.00
C HIS A 198 14.87 0.02 -0.88
N GLU A 199 13.62 0.26 -0.50
CA GLU A 199 12.45 -0.17 -1.26
C GLU A 199 12.35 0.57 -2.59
N GLN A 200 12.53 1.89 -2.59
CA GLN A 200 12.59 2.70 -3.81
C GLN A 200 13.77 2.29 -4.68
N GLN A 201 14.96 2.09 -4.09
CA GLN A 201 16.14 1.67 -4.83
C GLN A 201 15.95 0.31 -5.52
N ARG A 202 15.29 -0.65 -4.86
CA ARG A 202 14.94 -1.95 -5.47
C ARG A 202 14.04 -1.79 -6.68
N ILE A 203 13.07 -0.88 -6.62
CA ILE A 203 12.21 -0.56 -7.77
C ILE A 203 13.05 0.07 -8.88
N LEU A 204 13.91 1.04 -8.58
CA LEU A 204 14.77 1.70 -9.56
C LEU A 204 15.83 0.75 -10.16
N ASN A 205 16.20 -0.33 -9.48
CA ASN A 205 17.12 -1.34 -10.00
C ASN A 205 16.44 -2.32 -10.95
N HIS A 206 15.10 -2.32 -11.02
CA HIS A 206 14.34 -3.14 -11.96
C HIS A 206 14.16 -2.40 -13.28
N ARG A 207 14.89 -2.77 -14.33
CA ARG A 207 14.62 -2.26 -15.69
C ARG A 207 13.40 -3.00 -16.24
N ILE A 208 12.36 -2.25 -16.59
CA ILE A 208 11.12 -2.81 -17.12
C ILE A 208 11.33 -3.36 -18.54
N GLU A 209 10.76 -4.53 -18.82
CA GLU A 209 10.79 -5.16 -20.14
C GLU A 209 9.37 -5.26 -20.72
N ARG A 210 9.27 -5.46 -22.04
CA ARG A 210 7.99 -5.64 -22.74
C ARG A 210 7.23 -6.85 -22.18
N GLY A 211 5.92 -6.71 -22.01
CA GLY A 211 5.05 -7.72 -21.43
C GLY A 211 5.16 -7.91 -19.90
N GLN A 212 6.10 -7.23 -19.22
CA GLN A 212 6.17 -7.29 -17.77
C GLN A 212 5.08 -6.42 -17.13
N VAL A 213 4.41 -6.99 -16.12
CA VAL A 213 3.53 -6.25 -15.21
C VAL A 213 4.18 -6.18 -13.85
N VAL A 214 4.53 -4.97 -13.42
CA VAL A 214 5.13 -4.66 -12.12
C VAL A 214 4.09 -3.99 -11.25
N LYS A 215 3.91 -4.49 -10.03
CA LYS A 215 3.05 -3.87 -9.02
C LYS A 215 3.89 -3.22 -7.93
N ILE A 216 3.51 -2.01 -7.54
CA ILE A 216 4.10 -1.30 -6.41
C ILE A 216 2.97 -1.02 -5.40
N MET A 217 2.94 -1.84 -4.35
CA MET A 217 1.97 -1.76 -3.27
C MET A 217 2.46 -0.76 -2.24
N ALA A 218 1.81 0.39 -2.15
CA ALA A 218 2.28 1.49 -1.35
C ALA A 218 1.31 1.80 -0.21
N PHE A 219 1.82 2.30 0.91
CA PHE A 219 0.98 2.97 1.90
C PHE A 219 0.89 4.48 1.67
N ALA A 220 0.00 5.13 2.41
CA ALA A 220 -0.17 6.57 2.46
C ALA A 220 1.16 7.32 2.65
N GLY A 221 1.44 8.28 1.77
CA GLY A 221 2.57 9.21 1.94
C GLY A 221 3.96 8.63 1.61
N THR A 222 4.04 7.42 1.04
CA THR A 222 5.30 6.70 0.82
C THR A 222 6.08 7.10 -0.44
N GLY A 223 5.66 8.18 -1.12
CA GLY A 223 6.37 8.67 -2.30
C GLY A 223 6.11 7.88 -3.58
N LYS A 224 4.89 7.38 -3.81
CA LYS A 224 4.48 6.69 -5.06
C LYS A 224 4.91 7.45 -6.33
N THR A 225 4.37 8.66 -6.51
CA THR A 225 4.62 9.48 -7.70
C THR A 225 6.09 9.91 -7.79
N SER A 226 6.75 10.25 -6.67
CA SER A 226 8.18 10.59 -6.67
C SER A 226 9.06 9.41 -7.06
N THR A 227 8.69 8.18 -6.68
CA THR A 227 9.38 6.97 -7.12
C THR A 227 9.27 6.79 -8.63
N LEU A 228 8.09 7.01 -9.22
CA LEU A 228 7.90 6.97 -10.67
C LEU A 228 8.71 8.06 -11.40
N VAL A 229 8.79 9.27 -10.84
CA VAL A 229 9.61 10.36 -11.40
C VAL A 229 11.08 9.94 -11.44
N LYS A 230 11.62 9.47 -10.31
CA LYS A 230 13.01 9.02 -10.21
C LYS A 230 13.30 7.80 -11.10
N TYR A 231 12.32 6.93 -11.27
CA TYR A 231 12.39 5.82 -12.21
C TYR A 231 12.53 6.31 -13.66
N ALA A 232 11.68 7.25 -14.09
CA ALA A 232 11.73 7.82 -15.43
C ALA A 232 13.02 8.62 -15.71
N GLU A 233 13.54 9.32 -14.70
CA GLU A 233 14.83 10.01 -14.77
C GLU A 233 15.99 9.04 -14.97
N LYS A 234 15.99 7.90 -14.27
CA LYS A 234 17.04 6.87 -14.37
C LYS A 234 17.05 6.19 -15.75
N PHE A 235 15.87 5.93 -16.32
CA PHE A 235 15.71 5.29 -17.62
C PHE A 235 15.30 6.31 -18.69
N ALA A 236 16.13 7.36 -18.85
CA ALA A 236 15.87 8.47 -19.77
C ALA A 236 15.85 8.05 -21.26
N ASP A 237 16.37 6.86 -21.58
CA ASP A 237 16.33 6.23 -22.91
C ASP A 237 14.96 5.66 -23.28
N LEU A 238 14.09 5.45 -22.31
CA LEU A 238 12.75 4.87 -22.50
C LEU A 238 11.67 5.95 -22.53
N ASN A 239 10.62 5.70 -23.32
CA ASN A 239 9.43 6.54 -23.37
C ASN A 239 8.31 5.99 -22.49
N PHE A 240 7.76 6.83 -21.62
CA PHE A 240 6.74 6.43 -20.67
C PHE A 240 5.41 7.16 -20.89
N LEU A 241 4.31 6.45 -20.65
CA LEU A 241 2.99 7.04 -20.50
C LEU A 241 2.60 7.02 -19.03
N TYR A 242 2.49 8.19 -18.39
CA TYR A 242 1.92 8.32 -17.07
C TYR A 242 0.42 8.56 -17.17
N VAL A 243 -0.37 7.67 -16.56
CA VAL A 243 -1.82 7.77 -16.46
C VAL A 243 -2.25 7.80 -15.01
N ALA A 244 -3.15 8.73 -14.68
CA ALA A 244 -3.79 8.81 -13.38
C ALA A 244 -5.30 9.04 -13.51
N PHE A 245 -6.05 8.60 -12.50
CA PHE A 245 -7.51 8.76 -12.46
C PHE A 245 -7.93 10.24 -12.36
N ASN A 246 -7.25 11.02 -11.52
CA ASN A 246 -7.61 12.40 -11.25
C ASN A 246 -6.79 13.39 -12.10
N LYS A 247 -7.48 14.39 -12.68
CA LYS A 247 -6.83 15.45 -13.46
C LYS A 247 -5.78 16.22 -12.67
N SER A 248 -6.00 16.45 -11.37
CA SER A 248 -5.02 17.11 -10.49
C SER A 248 -3.69 16.35 -10.40
N ALA A 249 -3.72 15.02 -10.36
CA ALA A 249 -2.52 14.19 -10.35
C ALA A 249 -1.75 14.29 -11.68
N VAL A 250 -2.47 14.36 -12.80
CA VAL A 250 -1.88 14.56 -14.14
C VAL A 250 -1.25 15.95 -14.27
N GLU A 251 -1.94 17.00 -13.85
CA GLU A 251 -1.40 18.37 -13.90
C GLU A 251 -0.18 18.57 -12.99
N ARG A 252 -0.15 17.87 -11.84
CA ARG A 252 1.06 17.80 -11.02
C ARG A 252 2.17 17.03 -11.74
N GLY A 253 1.84 15.87 -12.31
CA GLY A 253 2.76 15.02 -13.07
C GLY A 253 3.49 15.80 -14.17
N LYS A 254 2.75 16.56 -15.00
CA LYS A 254 3.32 17.39 -16.07
C LYS A 254 4.39 18.39 -15.61
N ARG A 255 4.40 18.77 -14.32
CA ARG A 255 5.38 19.71 -13.76
C ARG A 255 6.63 19.03 -13.21
N ILE A 256 6.54 17.75 -12.85
CA ILE A 256 7.58 17.05 -12.09
C ILE A 256 8.22 15.89 -12.85
N PHE A 257 7.52 15.31 -13.84
CA PHE A 257 8.09 14.25 -14.65
C PHE A 257 9.07 14.81 -15.70
N PRO A 258 10.12 14.06 -16.05
CA PRO A 258 11.01 14.39 -17.15
C PRO A 258 10.32 14.32 -18.52
N THR A 259 10.99 14.85 -19.55
CA THR A 259 10.42 15.04 -20.90
C THR A 259 10.10 13.74 -21.63
N ASN A 260 10.70 12.62 -21.24
CA ASN A 260 10.39 11.29 -21.77
C ASN A 260 9.08 10.69 -21.22
N VAL A 261 8.32 11.44 -20.43
CA VAL A 261 7.03 10.99 -19.86
C VAL A 261 5.88 11.84 -20.39
N THR A 262 4.91 11.18 -21.02
CA THR A 262 3.64 11.79 -21.40
C THR A 262 2.62 11.62 -20.29
N CYS A 263 2.11 12.71 -19.71
CA CYS A 263 1.12 12.66 -18.63
C CYS A 263 -0.32 12.89 -19.14
N ARG A 264 -1.22 11.91 -18.94
CA ARG A 264 -2.62 11.95 -19.43
C ARG A 264 -3.59 11.32 -18.42
N THR A 265 -4.88 11.58 -18.56
CA THR A 265 -5.93 10.73 -17.97
C THR A 265 -6.43 9.72 -19.01
N PHE A 266 -7.00 8.59 -18.59
CA PHE A 266 -7.65 7.64 -19.50
C PHE A 266 -8.73 8.30 -20.36
N HIS A 267 -9.60 9.12 -19.76
CA HIS A 267 -10.58 9.90 -20.50
C HIS A 267 -9.96 10.85 -21.51
N SER A 268 -8.80 11.44 -21.24
CA SER A 268 -8.13 12.33 -22.21
C SER A 268 -7.56 11.57 -23.42
N LEU A 269 -7.07 10.35 -23.21
CA LEU A 269 -6.62 9.47 -24.30
C LEU A 269 -7.82 9.05 -25.17
N ALA A 270 -8.87 8.54 -24.53
CA ALA A 270 -10.11 8.15 -25.22
C ALA A 270 -10.80 9.32 -25.91
N PHE A 271 -10.72 10.54 -25.34
CA PHE A 271 -11.26 11.74 -25.97
C PHE A 271 -10.50 12.09 -27.25
N GLY A 272 -9.17 11.96 -27.26
CA GLY A 272 -8.35 12.22 -28.44
C GLY A 272 -8.69 11.26 -29.61
N SER A 273 -8.97 10.00 -29.30
CA SER A 273 -9.29 8.97 -30.29
C SER A 273 -10.74 8.98 -30.75
N ILE A 274 -11.71 8.98 -29.82
CA ILE A 274 -13.15 8.81 -30.11
C ILE A 274 -13.97 10.03 -29.71
N GLY A 275 -13.72 10.59 -28.52
CA GLY A 275 -14.57 11.65 -27.97
C GLY A 275 -14.60 12.94 -28.79
N LYS A 276 -13.50 13.28 -29.49
CA LYS A 276 -13.39 14.46 -30.36
C LYS A 276 -14.42 14.41 -31.50
N LEU A 277 -14.60 13.26 -32.13
CA LEU A 277 -15.57 13.06 -33.21
C LEU A 277 -17.01 13.33 -32.73
N TYR A 278 -17.39 12.80 -31.56
CA TYR A 278 -18.70 13.08 -30.97
C TYR A 278 -18.88 14.55 -30.59
N LYS A 279 -17.81 15.23 -30.15
CA LYS A 279 -17.84 16.67 -29.84
C LYS A 279 -18.12 17.49 -31.09
N GLU A 280 -17.39 17.23 -32.18
CA GLU A 280 -17.51 17.94 -33.45
C GLU A 280 -18.90 17.78 -34.08
N LYS A 281 -19.51 16.59 -33.93
CA LYS A 281 -20.89 16.31 -34.37
C LYS A 281 -21.96 16.84 -33.41
N GLY A 282 -21.60 17.54 -32.33
CA GLY A 282 -22.55 18.06 -31.34
C GLY A 282 -23.30 16.97 -30.54
N ARG A 283 -22.77 15.75 -30.54
CA ARG A 283 -23.36 14.55 -29.91
C ARG A 283 -22.75 14.24 -28.55
N LEU A 284 -21.75 14.98 -28.09
CA LEU A 284 -21.11 14.77 -26.80
C LEU A 284 -21.78 15.56 -25.67
N SER A 285 -21.96 14.89 -24.53
CA SER A 285 -22.34 15.50 -23.25
C SER A 285 -21.20 15.31 -22.24
N PHE A 286 -20.68 16.41 -21.71
CA PHE A 286 -19.68 16.37 -20.64
C PHE A 286 -20.29 16.12 -19.25
N SER A 287 -21.61 16.35 -19.10
CA SER A 287 -22.34 16.01 -17.88
C SER A 287 -22.73 14.53 -17.89
N LYS A 288 -22.80 13.93 -16.70
CA LYS A 288 -23.44 12.63 -16.49
C LYS A 288 -24.87 12.66 -17.00
N MET A 289 -25.36 11.51 -17.46
CA MET A 289 -26.78 11.37 -17.81
C MET A 289 -27.62 11.51 -16.54
N SER A 290 -28.68 12.31 -16.61
CA SER A 290 -29.64 12.40 -15.52
C SER A 290 -30.69 11.32 -15.66
N VAL A 291 -31.21 10.84 -14.53
CA VAL A 291 -32.36 9.92 -14.49
C VAL A 291 -33.52 10.51 -15.29
N TYR A 292 -33.76 11.81 -15.15
CA TYR A 292 -34.78 12.54 -15.90
C TYR A 292 -34.59 12.39 -17.40
N ALA A 293 -33.39 12.63 -17.93
CA ALA A 293 -33.12 12.49 -19.36
C ALA A 293 -33.37 11.06 -19.85
N ILE A 294 -32.91 10.05 -19.10
CA ILE A 294 -33.18 8.64 -19.42
C ILE A 294 -34.68 8.36 -19.44
N SER A 295 -35.45 8.81 -18.44
CA SER A 295 -36.90 8.57 -18.35
C SER A 295 -37.69 9.05 -19.57
N PHE A 296 -37.21 10.07 -20.31
CA PHE A 296 -37.83 10.50 -21.58
C PHE A 296 -37.50 9.61 -22.78
N LEU A 297 -36.42 8.83 -22.70
CA LEU A 297 -35.99 7.92 -23.75
C LEU A 297 -36.67 6.54 -23.64
N LEU A 298 -37.20 6.21 -22.46
CA LEU A 298 -37.84 4.92 -22.19
C LEU A 298 -39.15 4.78 -22.98
N GLN A 299 -39.31 3.63 -23.63
CA GLN A 299 -40.51 3.30 -24.40
C GLN A 299 -41.52 2.53 -23.55
N ASN A 300 -41.05 1.69 -22.62
CA ASN A 300 -41.94 0.87 -21.81
C ASN A 300 -42.46 1.67 -20.59
N ARG A 301 -43.73 2.07 -20.66
CA ARG A 301 -44.41 2.83 -19.60
C ARG A 301 -45.25 1.97 -18.65
N HIS A 302 -45.26 0.65 -18.82
CA HIS A 302 -46.07 -0.25 -18.01
C HIS A 302 -45.31 -0.77 -16.79
N GLY A 303 -46.05 -0.96 -15.69
CA GLY A 303 -45.54 -1.52 -14.44
C GLY A 303 -44.88 -0.49 -13.53
N GLN A 304 -43.58 -0.31 -13.69
CA GLN A 304 -42.76 0.48 -12.77
C GLN A 304 -42.82 2.00 -13.08
N SER A 305 -42.66 2.83 -12.05
CA SER A 305 -42.45 4.27 -12.21
C SER A 305 -41.29 4.56 -13.17
N LEU A 306 -41.51 5.45 -14.15
CA LEU A 306 -40.49 5.85 -15.13
C LEU A 306 -39.21 6.42 -14.51
N PHE A 307 -39.32 7.04 -13.33
CA PHE A 307 -38.15 7.53 -12.61
C PHE A 307 -37.32 6.38 -12.03
N VAL A 308 -38.00 5.39 -11.44
CA VAL A 308 -37.34 4.20 -10.90
C VAL A 308 -36.69 3.39 -12.03
N ARG A 309 -37.42 3.17 -13.13
CA ARG A 309 -36.90 2.50 -14.32
C ARG A 309 -35.73 3.27 -14.94
N GLY A 310 -35.85 4.59 -15.05
CA GLY A 310 -34.76 5.44 -15.55
C GLY A 310 -33.51 5.35 -14.69
N LYS A 311 -33.67 5.15 -13.38
CA LYS A 311 -32.55 4.91 -12.46
C LYS A 311 -31.92 3.53 -12.68
N THR A 312 -32.71 2.45 -12.80
CA THR A 312 -32.15 1.10 -13.03
C THR A 312 -31.46 1.00 -14.38
N VAL A 313 -32.02 1.62 -15.43
CA VAL A 313 -31.40 1.70 -16.76
C VAL A 313 -30.11 2.52 -16.73
N LEU A 314 -30.10 3.66 -16.03
CA LEU A 314 -28.89 4.46 -15.86
C LEU A 314 -27.78 3.69 -15.13
N GLU A 315 -28.11 3.03 -14.02
CA GLU A 315 -27.16 2.19 -13.28
C GLU A 315 -26.65 1.02 -14.14
N THR A 316 -27.52 0.41 -14.97
CA THR A 316 -27.14 -0.64 -15.92
C THR A 316 -26.11 -0.13 -16.94
N LEU A 317 -26.32 1.06 -17.51
CA LEU A 317 -25.37 1.69 -18.42
C LEU A 317 -24.05 2.06 -17.71
N GLU A 318 -24.10 2.64 -16.51
CA GLU A 318 -22.90 3.00 -15.75
C GLU A 318 -22.06 1.75 -15.39
N ASN A 319 -22.72 0.66 -15.00
CA ASN A 319 -22.06 -0.62 -14.72
C ASN A 319 -21.41 -1.20 -15.97
N PHE A 320 -22.10 -1.16 -17.12
CA PHE A 320 -21.52 -1.59 -18.40
C PHE A 320 -20.33 -0.72 -18.84
N PHE A 321 -20.42 0.60 -18.68
CA PHE A 321 -19.29 1.49 -19.01
C PHE A 321 -18.07 1.25 -18.11
N ALA A 322 -18.28 0.77 -16.88
CA ALA A 322 -17.20 0.42 -15.97
C ALA A 322 -16.67 -1.02 -16.17
N SER A 323 -17.44 -1.92 -16.78
CA SER A 323 -17.05 -3.34 -16.96
C SER A 323 -16.11 -3.56 -18.14
N SER A 324 -15.45 -4.71 -18.17
CA SER A 324 -14.65 -5.18 -19.32
C SER A 324 -15.50 -5.78 -20.45
N ASP A 325 -16.80 -5.98 -20.23
CA ASP A 325 -17.66 -6.79 -21.09
C ASP A 325 -17.93 -6.13 -22.45
N GLU A 326 -18.05 -6.93 -23.51
CA GLU A 326 -18.27 -6.39 -24.86
C GLU A 326 -19.70 -5.92 -25.09
N GLU A 327 -20.66 -6.52 -24.39
CA GLU A 327 -22.08 -6.22 -24.50
C GLU A 327 -22.77 -6.06 -23.14
N ILE A 328 -23.90 -5.35 -23.13
CA ILE A 328 -24.72 -5.20 -21.93
C ILE A 328 -25.44 -6.52 -21.65
N CYS A 329 -25.18 -7.14 -20.51
CA CYS A 329 -25.89 -8.31 -19.98
C CYS A 329 -26.64 -8.03 -18.66
N GLU A 330 -27.38 -9.03 -18.14
CA GLU A 330 -28.16 -8.93 -16.89
C GLU A 330 -27.32 -8.70 -15.62
N GLU A 331 -26.02 -9.03 -15.64
CA GLU A 331 -25.13 -8.78 -14.51
C GLU A 331 -24.88 -7.28 -14.27
N HIS A 332 -25.05 -6.45 -15.31
CA HIS A 332 -24.97 -5.00 -15.18
C HIS A 332 -26.20 -4.41 -14.50
N ALA A 333 -27.34 -5.11 -14.49
CA ALA A 333 -28.56 -4.60 -13.87
C ALA A 333 -28.45 -4.68 -12.34
N PRO A 334 -28.83 -3.62 -11.61
CA PRO A 334 -28.73 -3.60 -10.15
C PRO A 334 -29.64 -4.67 -9.53
N VAL A 335 -29.17 -5.34 -8.48
CA VAL A 335 -29.96 -6.37 -7.76
C VAL A 335 -31.11 -5.74 -6.94
N TRP A 336 -30.95 -4.49 -6.53
CA TRP A 336 -31.89 -3.78 -5.67
C TRP A 336 -32.15 -2.38 -6.21
N PHE A 337 -33.36 -1.88 -6.02
CA PHE A 337 -33.69 -0.47 -6.26
C PHE A 337 -34.44 0.11 -5.07
N LYS A 338 -34.49 1.44 -4.99
CA LYS A 338 -35.39 2.15 -4.05
C LYS A 338 -36.65 2.57 -4.80
N ASN A 339 -37.82 2.18 -4.30
CA ASN A 339 -39.09 2.61 -4.89
C ASN A 339 -39.38 4.09 -4.55
N THR A 340 -40.54 4.58 -5.01
CA THR A 340 -41.02 5.95 -4.78
C THR A 340 -41.26 6.29 -3.30
N HIS A 341 -41.35 5.28 -2.43
CA HIS A 341 -41.50 5.44 -0.98
C HIS A 341 -40.16 5.31 -0.23
N GLY A 342 -39.04 5.15 -0.95
CA GLY A 342 -37.71 4.99 -0.37
C GLY A 342 -37.39 3.57 0.10
N GLU A 343 -38.31 2.61 -0.05
CA GLU A 343 -38.14 1.21 0.34
C GLU A 343 -37.20 0.50 -0.62
N ARG A 344 -36.27 -0.30 -0.08
CA ARG A 344 -35.37 -1.13 -0.87
C ARG A 344 -36.10 -2.40 -1.29
N LYS A 345 -36.31 -2.60 -2.59
CA LYS A 345 -36.94 -3.80 -3.17
C LYS A 345 -35.97 -4.53 -4.09
N LEU A 346 -36.10 -5.86 -4.13
CA LEU A 346 -35.38 -6.69 -5.10
C LEU A 346 -35.96 -6.42 -6.49
N ILE A 347 -35.10 -6.30 -7.49
CA ILE A 347 -35.57 -6.23 -8.88
C ILE A 347 -36.03 -7.63 -9.31
N SER A 348 -37.18 -7.72 -9.98
CA SER A 348 -37.62 -9.01 -10.56
C SER A 348 -36.77 -9.33 -11.79
N SER A 349 -36.67 -10.61 -12.17
CA SER A 349 -35.96 -11.01 -13.38
C SER A 349 -36.53 -10.32 -14.62
N ALA A 350 -37.86 -10.21 -14.73
CA ALA A 350 -38.52 -9.51 -15.83
C ALA A 350 -38.09 -8.02 -15.91
N GLU A 351 -38.02 -7.32 -14.76
CA GLU A 351 -37.58 -5.92 -14.74
C GLU A 351 -36.09 -5.75 -15.07
N LYS A 352 -35.24 -6.73 -14.73
CA LYS A 352 -33.85 -6.75 -15.19
C LYS A 352 -33.77 -6.86 -16.70
N THR A 353 -34.47 -7.82 -17.29
CA THR A 353 -34.48 -8.05 -18.74
C THR A 353 -34.92 -6.78 -19.47
N ILE A 354 -35.99 -6.13 -19.02
CA ILE A 354 -36.44 -4.88 -19.65
C ILE A 354 -35.41 -3.75 -19.46
N SER A 355 -34.81 -3.60 -18.28
CA SER A 355 -33.78 -2.58 -18.04
C SER A 355 -32.56 -2.77 -18.95
N VAL A 356 -32.17 -4.02 -19.20
CA VAL A 356 -31.07 -4.38 -20.11
C VAL A 356 -31.42 -4.07 -21.56
N GLU A 357 -32.62 -4.43 -22.01
CA GLU A 357 -33.08 -4.14 -23.38
C GLU A 357 -33.14 -2.63 -23.64
N GLU A 358 -33.70 -1.85 -22.71
CA GLU A 358 -33.75 -0.39 -22.81
C GLU A 358 -32.34 0.23 -22.78
N ALA A 359 -31.45 -0.28 -21.94
CA ALA A 359 -30.04 0.15 -21.92
C ALA A 359 -29.33 -0.16 -23.24
N ARG A 360 -29.55 -1.35 -23.83
CA ARG A 360 -29.02 -1.73 -25.15
C ARG A 360 -29.52 -0.81 -26.25
N GLU A 361 -30.80 -0.47 -26.24
CA GLU A 361 -31.38 0.45 -27.22
C GLU A 361 -30.77 1.86 -27.10
N ILE A 362 -30.68 2.39 -25.88
CA ILE A 362 -30.06 3.69 -25.61
C ILE A 362 -28.60 3.68 -26.06
N TRP A 363 -27.84 2.65 -25.70
CA TRP A 363 -26.44 2.49 -26.11
C TRP A 363 -26.29 2.43 -27.64
N TYR A 364 -27.12 1.64 -28.31
CA TYR A 364 -27.14 1.56 -29.76
C TYR A 364 -27.39 2.92 -30.42
N LYS A 365 -28.35 3.70 -29.90
CA LYS A 365 -28.64 5.06 -30.38
C LYS A 365 -27.54 6.07 -30.05
N MET A 366 -26.90 5.96 -28.87
CA MET A 366 -25.75 6.81 -28.49
C MET A 366 -24.58 6.64 -29.46
N LYS A 367 -24.37 5.44 -30.01
CA LYS A 367 -23.28 5.17 -30.97
C LYS A 367 -23.48 5.86 -32.32
N LYS A 368 -24.72 6.11 -32.75
CA LYS A 368 -25.02 6.67 -34.08
C LYS A 368 -24.55 8.13 -34.20
N LEU A 369 -23.70 8.38 -35.18
CA LEU A 369 -23.20 9.72 -35.52
C LEU A 369 -24.06 10.40 -36.58
N ASP A 370 -24.62 9.63 -37.51
CA ASP A 370 -25.39 10.12 -38.65
C ASP A 370 -26.91 9.92 -38.46
N GLY A 371 -27.67 10.90 -38.92
CA GLY A 371 -29.14 10.90 -38.93
C GLY A 371 -29.77 11.92 -37.99
N ASP A 372 -31.01 12.31 -38.33
CA ASP A 372 -31.91 13.19 -37.59
C ASP A 372 -32.43 12.56 -36.28
N VAL A 373 -31.74 11.52 -35.78
CA VAL A 373 -31.98 10.96 -34.45
C VAL A 373 -31.83 12.11 -33.48
N GLU A 374 -32.95 12.55 -32.93
CA GLU A 374 -33.08 13.76 -32.11
C GLU A 374 -31.85 13.92 -31.21
N LYS A 375 -31.34 15.15 -31.07
CA LYS A 375 -30.18 15.55 -30.24
C LYS A 375 -30.27 15.11 -28.75
N LYS A 376 -31.25 14.28 -28.40
CA LYS A 376 -31.57 13.65 -27.12
C LYS A 376 -30.57 12.55 -26.73
N TYR A 377 -30.12 11.72 -27.66
CA TYR A 377 -29.15 10.65 -27.37
C TYR A 377 -27.73 11.19 -27.52
N LYS A 378 -27.12 11.57 -26.39
CA LYS A 378 -25.75 12.11 -26.34
C LYS A 378 -24.78 11.09 -25.76
N MET A 379 -23.60 11.00 -26.36
CA MET A 379 -22.48 10.24 -25.83
C MET A 379 -21.97 10.89 -24.55
N THR A 380 -21.61 10.09 -23.54
CA THR A 380 -21.02 10.55 -22.27
C THR A 380 -19.51 10.36 -22.26
N CYS A 381 -18.85 10.91 -21.23
CA CYS A 381 -17.43 10.66 -21.01
C CYS A 381 -17.09 9.17 -20.81
N ASP A 382 -17.89 8.47 -20.00
CA ASP A 382 -17.69 7.05 -19.76
C ASP A 382 -18.13 6.21 -20.97
N GLY A 383 -19.10 6.69 -21.75
CA GLY A 383 -19.53 6.04 -22.99
C GLY A 383 -18.46 6.05 -24.09
N TYR A 384 -17.80 7.18 -24.36
CA TYR A 384 -16.71 7.17 -25.35
C TYR A 384 -15.47 6.43 -24.82
N LEU A 385 -15.24 6.43 -23.50
CA LEU A 385 -14.20 5.61 -22.89
C LEU A 385 -14.48 4.12 -23.10
N LYS A 386 -15.75 3.71 -22.95
CA LYS A 386 -16.20 2.35 -23.26
C LYS A 386 -15.99 2.01 -24.74
N LEU A 387 -16.35 2.89 -25.68
CA LEU A 387 -16.04 2.68 -27.09
C LEU A 387 -14.54 2.52 -27.35
N TRP A 388 -13.71 3.29 -26.65
CA TRP A 388 -12.27 3.22 -26.80
C TRP A 388 -11.73 1.90 -26.27
N GLN A 389 -12.21 1.43 -25.12
CA GLN A 389 -11.92 0.09 -24.60
C GLN A 389 -12.32 -1.00 -25.61
N LEU A 390 -13.53 -0.93 -26.15
CA LEU A 390 -14.04 -1.90 -27.13
C LEU A 390 -13.24 -1.89 -28.45
N SER A 391 -12.62 -0.77 -28.83
CA SER A 391 -11.73 -0.71 -29.99
C SER A 391 -10.37 -1.39 -29.78
N LYS A 392 -10.09 -1.91 -28.58
CA LYS A 392 -8.83 -2.59 -28.21
C LYS A 392 -7.60 -1.76 -28.60
N PRO A 393 -7.46 -0.55 -28.00
CA PRO A 393 -6.49 0.42 -28.45
C PRO A 393 -5.06 -0.06 -28.15
N GLN A 394 -4.12 0.27 -29.02
CA GLN A 394 -2.71 -0.06 -28.85
C GLN A 394 -1.90 1.20 -28.57
N LEU A 395 -1.18 1.21 -27.46
CA LEU A 395 -0.34 2.30 -26.97
C LEU A 395 1.14 1.99 -27.26
N SER A 396 1.44 1.61 -28.50
CA SER A 396 2.76 1.11 -28.94
C SER A 396 3.87 2.16 -28.95
N ASP A 397 3.54 3.43 -28.83
CA ASP A 397 4.50 4.54 -28.82
C ASP A 397 5.30 4.63 -27.50
N TYR A 398 4.97 3.80 -26.52
CA TYR A 398 5.58 3.81 -25.18
C TYR A 398 6.24 2.47 -24.86
N ASP A 399 7.38 2.52 -24.19
CA ASP A 399 8.09 1.35 -23.68
C ASP A 399 7.45 0.82 -22.41
N ALA A 400 6.88 1.71 -21.58
CA ALA A 400 6.04 1.32 -20.45
C ALA A 400 4.97 2.35 -20.07
N ILE A 401 3.92 1.86 -19.40
CA ILE A 401 2.81 2.66 -18.89
C ILE A 401 2.86 2.65 -17.36
N PHE A 402 2.85 3.84 -16.75
CA PHE A 402 2.68 4.02 -15.32
C PHE A 402 1.22 4.32 -15.02
N VAL A 403 0.60 3.51 -14.17
CA VAL A 403 -0.77 3.74 -13.69
C VAL A 403 -0.71 4.09 -12.21
N ASP A 404 -0.96 5.35 -11.88
CA ASP A 404 -1.04 5.85 -10.49
C ASP A 404 -2.48 5.80 -9.97
N GLU A 405 -2.60 5.57 -8.67
CA GLU A 405 -3.85 5.24 -7.98
C GLU A 405 -4.60 4.07 -8.64
N ALA A 406 -3.86 3.02 -9.02
CA ALA A 406 -4.38 1.88 -9.75
C ALA A 406 -5.57 1.19 -9.04
N GLN A 407 -5.64 1.25 -7.70
CA GLN A 407 -6.75 0.68 -6.93
C GLN A 407 -8.13 1.28 -7.29
N ASP A 408 -8.16 2.48 -7.87
CA ASP A 408 -9.39 3.19 -8.23
C ASP A 408 -9.75 3.05 -9.73
N CYS A 409 -9.00 2.24 -10.49
CA CYS A 409 -9.32 1.93 -11.88
C CYS A 409 -10.54 1.00 -12.00
N THR A 410 -11.39 1.26 -12.99
CA THR A 410 -12.50 0.37 -13.35
C THR A 410 -12.00 -0.82 -14.17
N PRO A 411 -12.73 -1.95 -14.20
CA PRO A 411 -12.42 -3.06 -15.11
C PRO A 411 -12.23 -2.66 -16.58
N ALA A 412 -13.03 -1.72 -17.08
CA ALA A 412 -12.87 -1.18 -18.45
C ALA A 412 -11.48 -0.55 -18.67
N ILE A 413 -11.03 0.28 -17.72
CA ILE A 413 -9.70 0.90 -17.76
C ILE A 413 -8.61 -0.18 -17.67
N MET A 414 -8.79 -1.16 -16.80
CA MET A 414 -7.82 -2.23 -16.66
C MET A 414 -7.71 -3.10 -17.90
N ASP A 415 -8.81 -3.41 -18.59
CA ASP A 415 -8.80 -4.16 -19.86
C ASP A 415 -7.95 -3.43 -20.91
N ILE A 416 -8.03 -2.10 -20.98
CA ILE A 416 -7.13 -1.30 -21.83
C ILE A 416 -5.68 -1.46 -21.38
N VAL A 417 -5.38 -1.31 -20.08
CA VAL A 417 -4.00 -1.36 -19.58
C VAL A 417 -3.36 -2.73 -19.78
N VAL A 418 -4.03 -3.81 -19.38
CA VAL A 418 -3.44 -5.17 -19.41
C VAL A 418 -3.36 -5.76 -20.81
N SER A 419 -4.06 -5.19 -21.79
CA SER A 419 -3.96 -5.62 -23.20
C SER A 419 -2.78 -5.01 -23.94
N GLN A 420 -2.00 -4.13 -23.30
CA GLN A 420 -0.82 -3.52 -23.90
C GLN A 420 0.37 -4.47 -23.91
N THR A 421 1.18 -4.39 -24.97
CA THR A 421 2.38 -5.24 -25.14
C THR A 421 3.63 -4.64 -24.50
N CYS A 422 3.59 -3.35 -24.14
CA CYS A 422 4.67 -2.65 -23.44
C CYS A 422 4.76 -3.07 -21.96
N GLY A 423 5.76 -2.55 -21.25
CA GLY A 423 5.84 -2.72 -19.80
C GLY A 423 4.68 -2.01 -19.08
N ILE A 424 4.25 -2.53 -17.93
CA ILE A 424 3.18 -1.94 -17.13
C ILE A 424 3.66 -1.82 -15.69
N VAL A 425 3.56 -0.61 -15.12
CA VAL A 425 3.83 -0.35 -13.70
C VAL A 425 2.56 0.16 -13.04
N LEU A 426 1.95 -0.67 -12.20
CA LEU A 426 0.78 -0.31 -11.41
C LEU A 426 1.22 0.14 -10.01
N VAL A 427 0.99 1.39 -9.65
CA VAL A 427 1.29 1.92 -8.31
C VAL A 427 0.01 2.38 -7.62
N GLY A 428 -0.11 2.13 -6.33
CA GLY A 428 -1.28 2.54 -5.59
C GLY A 428 -1.30 2.04 -4.15
N ASP A 429 -2.30 2.51 -3.39
CA ASP A 429 -2.56 2.05 -2.03
C ASP A 429 -3.83 1.20 -2.00
N PRO A 430 -3.72 -0.14 -1.86
CA PRO A 430 -4.88 -1.01 -1.88
C PRO A 430 -5.87 -0.75 -0.72
N HIS A 431 -5.46 0.01 0.29
CA HIS A 431 -6.28 0.33 1.45
C HIS A 431 -6.98 1.70 1.33
N GLN A 432 -6.66 2.51 0.30
CA GLN A 432 -7.25 3.82 0.04
C GLN A 432 -8.25 3.84 -1.13
N GLN A 433 -8.81 2.68 -1.48
CA GLN A 433 -9.84 2.61 -2.52
C GLN A 433 -11.14 3.32 -2.08
N ILE A 434 -11.48 4.43 -2.73
CA ILE A 434 -12.66 5.24 -2.42
C ILE A 434 -13.64 5.37 -3.59
N TYR A 435 -13.27 4.95 -4.80
CA TYR A 435 -14.12 5.05 -5.99
C TYR A 435 -14.96 3.80 -6.30
N LYS A 436 -15.19 2.91 -5.31
CA LYS A 436 -16.04 1.70 -5.47
C LYS A 436 -17.42 1.99 -6.03
N PHE A 437 -18.01 3.14 -5.68
CA PHE A 437 -19.31 3.58 -6.18
C PHE A 437 -19.35 3.86 -7.69
N ARG A 438 -18.20 3.90 -8.37
CA ARG A 438 -18.08 4.02 -9.83
C ARG A 438 -17.74 2.68 -10.51
N GLY A 439 -17.86 1.56 -9.81
CA GLY A 439 -17.49 0.25 -10.31
C GLY A 439 -15.98 -0.04 -10.27
N ALA A 440 -15.18 0.78 -9.57
CA ALA A 440 -13.77 0.47 -9.35
C ALA A 440 -13.62 -0.79 -8.47
N ILE A 441 -12.81 -1.73 -8.92
CA ILE A 441 -12.46 -2.96 -8.20
C ILE A 441 -10.97 -2.84 -7.81
N ASN A 442 -10.54 -3.46 -6.71
CA ASN A 442 -9.16 -3.30 -6.26
C ASN A 442 -8.20 -4.09 -7.17
N THR A 443 -7.83 -3.46 -8.27
CA THR A 443 -7.05 -4.03 -9.38
C THR A 443 -5.66 -4.50 -8.92
N LEU A 444 -5.11 -3.84 -7.90
CA LEU A 444 -3.82 -4.18 -7.31
C LEU A 444 -3.80 -5.61 -6.75
N TYR A 445 -4.93 -6.20 -6.36
CA TYR A 445 -4.97 -7.61 -5.96
C TYR A 445 -5.30 -8.58 -7.10
N MET A 446 -6.07 -8.14 -8.11
CA MET A 446 -6.62 -9.04 -9.12
C MET A 446 -5.72 -9.27 -10.33
N VAL A 447 -4.91 -8.29 -10.71
CA VAL A 447 -4.12 -8.35 -11.96
C VAL A 447 -2.95 -9.33 -11.80
N PRO A 448 -2.71 -10.29 -12.71
CA PRO A 448 -1.47 -11.08 -12.68
C PRO A 448 -0.24 -10.17 -12.77
N HIS A 449 0.84 -10.52 -12.09
CA HIS A 449 2.05 -9.70 -12.07
C HIS A 449 3.29 -10.56 -12.21
N SER A 450 4.31 -10.00 -12.87
CA SER A 450 5.65 -10.56 -12.94
C SER A 450 6.45 -10.25 -11.68
N HIS A 451 6.28 -9.04 -11.13
CA HIS A 451 7.03 -8.56 -9.99
C HIS A 451 6.15 -7.72 -9.06
N ILE A 452 6.43 -7.78 -7.77
CA ILE A 452 5.74 -7.01 -6.73
C ILE A 452 6.75 -6.35 -5.79
N TYR A 453 6.57 -5.05 -5.60
CA TYR A 453 7.34 -4.23 -4.67
C TYR A 453 6.40 -3.60 -3.65
N PHE A 454 6.99 -3.18 -2.52
CA PHE A 454 6.27 -2.51 -1.45
C PHE A 454 6.94 -1.19 -1.15
N LEU A 455 6.14 -0.18 -0.81
CA LEU A 455 6.61 1.09 -0.24
C LEU A 455 5.93 1.28 1.11
N THR A 456 6.68 1.18 2.21
CA THR A 456 6.12 1.17 3.57
C THR A 456 6.44 2.40 4.41
N GLN A 457 7.49 3.15 4.08
CA GLN A 457 7.89 4.36 4.81
C GLN A 457 7.22 5.62 4.26
N SER A 458 6.42 6.28 5.07
CA SER A 458 5.76 7.55 4.77
C SER A 458 6.69 8.72 5.00
N PHE A 459 6.70 9.69 4.09
CA PHE A 459 7.44 10.96 4.24
C PHE A 459 6.53 12.11 4.65
N ARG A 460 5.27 11.82 5.00
CA ARG A 460 4.26 12.84 5.35
C ARG A 460 4.07 13.01 6.85
N PHE A 461 4.35 11.97 7.63
CA PHE A 461 4.08 11.94 9.06
C PHE A 461 5.05 11.01 9.79
N GLY A 462 5.31 11.33 11.06
CA GLY A 462 6.22 10.59 11.92
C GLY A 462 5.62 9.31 12.55
N PRO A 463 6.39 8.63 13.42
CA PRO A 463 6.08 7.30 13.95
C PRO A 463 4.74 7.19 14.67
N GLU A 464 4.31 8.23 15.38
CA GLU A 464 3.10 8.20 16.20
C GLU A 464 1.82 8.13 15.35
N ILE A 465 1.76 8.91 14.27
CA ILE A 465 0.63 8.87 13.34
C ILE A 465 0.67 7.56 12.53
N ALA A 466 1.87 7.14 12.13
CA ALA A 466 2.06 5.87 11.43
C ALA A 466 1.61 4.67 12.28
N TYR A 467 1.86 4.67 13.59
CA TYR A 467 1.37 3.66 14.53
C TYR A 467 -0.15 3.57 14.54
N VAL A 468 -0.84 4.70 14.62
CA VAL A 468 -2.31 4.74 14.60
C VAL A 468 -2.82 4.19 13.26
N GLY A 469 -2.24 4.63 12.15
CA GLY A 469 -2.59 4.12 10.82
C GLY A 469 -2.38 2.61 10.68
N ALA A 470 -1.22 2.11 11.09
CA ALA A 470 -0.90 0.68 11.09
C ALA A 470 -1.86 -0.12 11.98
N THR A 471 -2.24 0.41 13.13
CA THR A 471 -3.17 -0.24 14.06
C THR A 471 -4.58 -0.34 13.47
N ILE A 472 -5.06 0.71 12.79
CA ILE A 472 -6.36 0.66 12.08
C ILE A 472 -6.32 -0.37 10.95
N LEU A 473 -5.22 -0.43 10.19
CA LEU A 473 -5.05 -1.43 9.12
C LEU A 473 -5.02 -2.86 9.68
N ASP A 474 -4.37 -3.08 10.81
CA ASP A 474 -4.35 -4.38 11.50
C ASP A 474 -5.75 -4.77 11.98
N VAL A 475 -6.38 -3.94 12.81
CA VAL A 475 -7.65 -4.27 13.47
C VAL A 475 -8.80 -4.37 12.47
N CYS A 476 -8.89 -3.45 11.51
CA CYS A 476 -10.02 -3.41 10.57
C CYS A 476 -9.81 -4.25 9.31
N LYS A 477 -8.57 -4.52 8.91
CA LYS A 477 -8.26 -5.20 7.63
C LYS A 477 -7.30 -6.40 7.76
N GLY A 478 -6.82 -6.72 8.96
CA GLY A 478 -5.91 -7.85 9.19
C GLY A 478 -4.51 -7.65 8.61
N VAL A 479 -4.10 -6.43 8.29
CA VAL A 479 -2.79 -6.14 7.68
C VAL A 479 -1.71 -6.18 8.76
N ARG A 480 -0.99 -7.30 8.87
CA ARG A 480 0.04 -7.52 9.89
C ARG A 480 1.43 -7.84 9.36
N ASN A 481 1.52 -8.35 8.13
CA ASN A 481 2.76 -8.78 7.49
C ASN A 481 3.61 -7.63 6.93
N LYS A 482 3.02 -6.45 6.77
CA LYS A 482 3.66 -5.20 6.33
C LYS A 482 3.18 -4.08 7.23
N MET A 483 4.11 -3.24 7.69
CA MET A 483 3.83 -2.19 8.66
C MET A 483 4.11 -0.83 8.04
N LEU A 484 3.16 0.09 8.17
CA LEU A 484 3.34 1.49 7.81
C LEU A 484 4.33 2.13 8.78
N VAL A 485 5.39 2.72 8.25
CA VAL A 485 6.46 3.38 9.03
C VAL A 485 6.39 4.88 8.79
N GLY A 486 6.51 5.67 9.85
CA GLY A 486 6.64 7.13 9.73
C GLY A 486 8.07 7.54 9.40
N GLY A 487 8.25 8.63 8.68
CA GLY A 487 9.56 9.13 8.24
C GLY A 487 9.93 10.45 8.88
#